data_AF-A0A510UF69-F1
#
_entry.id   AF-A0A510UF69-F1
#
_cell.length_a   1.000
_cell.length_b   1.000
_cell.length_c   1.000
_cell.angle_alpha   90.00
_cell.angle_beta   90.00
_cell.angle_gamma   90.00
#
_symmetry.space_group_name_H-M   'P 1'
#
loop_
_entity.id
_entity.type
_entity.pdbx_description
1 polymer ?
#
loop_
_entity_poly.entity_id
_entity_poly.type
_entity_poly.pdbx_seq_one_letter_code
_entity_poly.pdbx_strand_id
1 'polypeptide(L)'
;MNPDIYNTIKDKGLRLSSPTLNAITETESEINLALSAIDRLPILIPPALTGVSQSFVDKTKASLNAAIKTTTQARSSIKDGLNNVFSSITESSLVNNLDGTNGTCSNLTQLTGSLTGEIDESLGKIKAVATSLINHVDDYLNNIIDEIKLETLTGALTSKLDPLNDAITTIFSKERALSAEIKNKLESSSLAGMIEDLWLNPCSKPLLDQLLPSDLKELLP
;
A
#
# COMPACT_ATOMS: atom_id res chain seq x y z
N MET A 1 -25.18 -4.61 -24.65
CA MET A 1 -23.74 -4.27 -24.59
C MET A 1 -23.50 -3.03 -25.45
N ASN A 2 -22.78 -2.03 -24.95
CA ASN A 2 -22.47 -0.82 -25.73
C ASN A 2 -21.24 -1.10 -26.64
N PRO A 3 -21.36 -1.02 -27.98
CA PRO A 3 -20.29 -1.37 -28.91
C PRO A 3 -19.10 -0.39 -28.85
N ASP A 4 -19.33 0.88 -28.51
CA ASP A 4 -18.26 1.88 -28.42
C ASP A 4 -17.38 1.64 -27.19
N ILE A 5 -17.98 1.24 -26.07
CA ILE A 5 -17.24 0.83 -24.86
C ILE A 5 -16.42 -0.43 -25.15
N TYR A 6 -17.03 -1.43 -25.79
CA TYR A 6 -16.33 -2.66 -26.19
C TYR A 6 -15.14 -2.38 -27.11
N ASN A 7 -15.34 -1.62 -28.19
CA ASN A 7 -14.27 -1.30 -29.14
C ASN A 7 -13.16 -0.47 -28.47
N THR A 8 -13.51 0.47 -27.58
CA THR A 8 -12.52 1.24 -26.82
C THR A 8 -11.65 0.32 -25.94
N ILE A 9 -12.27 -0.59 -25.18
CA ILE A 9 -11.52 -1.54 -24.34
C ILE A 9 -10.70 -2.50 -25.21
N LYS A 10 -11.26 -3.01 -26.31
CA LYS A 10 -10.57 -3.91 -27.23
C LYS A 10 -9.33 -3.27 -27.85
N ASP A 11 -9.45 -2.03 -28.31
CA ASP A 11 -8.40 -1.35 -29.08
C ASP A 11 -7.37 -0.64 -28.18
N LYS A 12 -7.80 -0.13 -27.01
CA LYS A 12 -6.97 0.73 -26.15
C LYS A 12 -6.75 0.16 -24.75
N GLY A 13 -7.45 -0.90 -24.36
CA GLY A 13 -7.53 -1.36 -22.97
C GLY A 13 -8.31 -0.41 -22.07
N LEU A 14 -8.41 -0.78 -20.78
CA LEU A 14 -9.11 0.02 -19.76
C LEU A 14 -8.31 1.24 -19.29
N ARG A 15 -6.97 1.19 -19.38
CA ARG A 15 -6.04 2.29 -19.01
C ARG A 15 -6.37 2.94 -17.65
N LEU A 16 -6.68 2.12 -16.65
CA LEU A 16 -6.98 2.58 -15.30
C LEU A 16 -5.79 3.35 -14.71
N SER A 17 -6.09 4.39 -13.93
CA SER A 17 -5.10 5.20 -13.25
C SER A 17 -5.52 5.45 -11.81
N SER A 18 -4.53 5.56 -10.92
CA SER A 18 -4.73 6.01 -9.54
C SER A 18 -4.04 7.37 -9.34
N PRO A 19 -4.69 8.36 -8.69
CA PRO A 19 -4.06 9.63 -8.35
C PRO A 19 -2.78 9.44 -7.51
N THR A 20 -2.78 8.43 -6.64
CA THR A 20 -1.65 8.07 -5.77
C THR A 20 -0.38 7.70 -6.53
N LEU A 21 -0.46 7.19 -7.76
CA LEU A 21 0.73 6.89 -8.56
C LEU A 21 1.56 8.15 -8.88
N ASN A 22 0.91 9.30 -9.03
CA ASN A 22 1.61 10.57 -9.23
C ASN A 22 2.29 11.00 -7.93
N ALA A 23 1.58 10.94 -6.80
CA ALA A 23 2.14 11.26 -5.49
C ALA A 23 3.37 10.39 -5.18
N ILE A 24 3.32 9.09 -5.46
CA ILE A 24 4.47 8.19 -5.29
C ILE A 24 5.65 8.63 -6.15
N THR A 25 5.41 8.93 -7.44
CA THR A 25 6.47 9.35 -8.36
C THR A 25 7.14 10.64 -7.91
N GLU A 26 6.36 11.62 -7.47
CA GLU A 26 6.89 12.87 -6.94
C GLU A 26 7.68 12.66 -5.64
N THR A 27 7.14 11.87 -4.70
CA THR A 27 7.82 11.56 -3.44
C THR A 27 9.14 10.84 -3.68
N GLU A 28 9.19 9.85 -4.56
CA GLU A 28 10.45 9.16 -4.90
C GLU A 28 11.46 10.08 -5.58
N SER A 29 11.01 10.97 -6.47
CA SER A 29 11.88 11.97 -7.09
C SER A 29 12.53 12.85 -6.00
N GLU A 30 11.73 13.33 -5.05
CA GLU A 30 12.22 14.19 -3.97
C GLU A 30 13.19 13.45 -3.03
N ILE A 31 12.92 12.18 -2.70
CA ILE A 31 13.84 11.38 -1.88
C ILE A 31 15.17 11.18 -2.60
N ASN A 32 15.18 10.94 -3.91
CA ASN A 32 16.41 10.80 -4.68
C ASN A 32 17.22 12.11 -4.74
N LEU A 33 16.53 13.26 -4.80
CA LEU A 33 17.19 14.57 -4.68
C LEU A 33 17.79 14.74 -3.28
N ALA A 34 17.08 14.33 -2.21
CA ALA A 34 17.61 14.37 -0.85
C ALA A 34 18.83 13.45 -0.66
N LEU A 35 18.82 12.24 -1.22
CA LEU A 35 19.99 11.36 -1.25
C LEU A 35 21.19 12.02 -1.92
N SER A 36 20.96 12.64 -3.09
CA SER A 36 21.99 13.37 -3.83
C SER A 36 22.52 14.59 -3.05
N ALA A 37 21.67 15.26 -2.28
CA ALA A 37 22.08 16.34 -1.39
C ALA A 37 23.00 15.81 -0.27
N ILE A 38 22.60 14.72 0.39
CA ILE A 38 23.42 14.07 1.41
C ILE A 38 24.78 13.60 0.86
N ASP A 39 24.84 13.14 -0.40
CA ASP A 39 26.09 12.80 -1.08
C ASP A 39 27.06 13.98 -1.26
N ARG A 40 26.57 15.22 -1.23
CA ARG A 40 27.39 16.44 -1.36
C ARG A 40 28.04 16.86 -0.03
N LEU A 41 27.65 16.27 1.10
CA LEU A 41 28.17 16.68 2.40
C LEU A 41 29.66 16.34 2.54
N PRO A 42 30.51 17.30 2.96
CA PRO A 42 31.91 17.03 3.25
C PRO A 42 32.03 16.08 4.44
N ILE A 43 32.68 14.93 4.23
CA ILE A 43 32.97 13.96 5.28
C ILE A 43 34.19 14.42 6.07
N LEU A 44 34.10 14.33 7.40
CA LEU A 44 35.22 14.57 8.30
C LEU A 44 36.30 13.50 8.11
N ILE A 45 37.35 13.83 7.37
CA ILE A 45 38.54 12.99 7.16
C ILE A 45 39.76 13.75 7.68
N PRO A 46 40.53 13.21 8.65
CA PRO A 46 41.75 13.87 9.13
C PRO A 46 42.69 14.21 7.95
N PRO A 47 43.25 15.44 7.89
CA PRO A 47 43.31 16.48 8.92
C PRO A 47 42.20 17.55 8.85
N ALA A 48 41.11 17.32 8.11
CA ALA A 48 40.00 18.28 8.04
C ALA A 48 39.45 18.56 9.46
N LEU A 49 39.21 19.84 9.75
CA LEU A 49 38.69 20.31 11.04
C LEU A 49 37.17 20.49 11.03
N THR A 50 36.53 20.30 9.88
CA THR A 50 35.10 20.57 9.65
C THR A 50 34.52 19.54 8.67
N GLY A 51 33.33 19.03 8.93
CA GLY A 51 32.64 18.07 8.08
C GLY A 51 31.79 17.13 8.91
N VAL A 52 30.78 16.50 8.31
CA VAL A 52 29.93 15.55 9.03
C VAL A 52 30.59 14.19 9.17
N SER A 53 30.19 13.44 10.18
CA SER A 53 30.65 12.05 10.35
C SER A 53 30.11 11.12 9.24
N GLN A 54 30.90 10.12 8.86
CA GLN A 54 30.45 9.09 7.91
C GLN A 54 29.21 8.34 8.44
N SER A 55 29.16 8.08 9.75
CA SER A 55 28.02 7.41 10.39
C SER A 55 26.73 8.23 10.31
N PHE A 56 26.81 9.56 10.39
CA PHE A 56 25.66 10.45 10.19
C PHE A 56 25.11 10.34 8.76
N VAL A 57 26.01 10.38 7.76
CA VAL A 57 25.64 10.23 6.34
C VAL A 57 24.99 8.87 6.09
N ASP A 58 25.62 7.80 6.56
CA ASP A 58 25.12 6.43 6.37
C ASP A 58 23.74 6.24 7.02
N LYS A 59 23.55 6.74 8.24
CA LYS A 59 22.26 6.67 8.94
C LYS A 59 21.16 7.42 8.19
N THR A 60 21.46 8.64 7.73
CA THR A 60 20.50 9.46 7.00
C THR A 60 20.10 8.80 5.68
N LYS A 61 21.07 8.28 4.93
CA LYS A 61 20.81 7.51 3.71
C LYS A 61 20.00 6.26 3.98
N ALA A 62 20.28 5.53 5.06
CA ALA A 62 19.52 4.34 5.42
C ALA A 62 18.04 4.65 5.62
N SER A 63 17.71 5.74 6.33
CA SER A 63 16.32 6.20 6.52
C SER A 63 15.65 6.60 5.20
N LEU A 64 16.36 7.33 4.33
CA LEU A 64 15.84 7.71 3.01
C LEU A 64 15.62 6.48 2.09
N ASN A 65 16.54 5.53 2.11
CA ASN A 65 16.41 4.28 1.35
C ASN A 65 15.25 3.41 1.86
N ALA A 66 14.97 3.41 3.17
CA ALA A 66 13.78 2.76 3.72
C ALA A 66 12.48 3.40 3.20
N ALA A 67 12.45 4.74 3.09
CA ALA A 67 11.31 5.45 2.50
C ALA A 67 11.15 5.15 0.99
N ILE A 68 12.25 5.05 0.22
CA ILE A 68 12.21 4.59 -1.19
C ILE A 68 11.64 3.19 -1.27
N LYS A 69 12.13 2.25 -0.45
CA LYS A 69 11.65 0.88 -0.46
C LYS A 69 10.14 0.82 -0.22
N THR A 70 9.64 1.57 0.75
CA THR A 70 8.22 1.63 1.10
C THR A 70 7.38 2.23 -0.05
N THR A 71 7.82 3.34 -0.63
CA THR A 71 7.13 4.00 -1.76
C THR A 71 7.13 3.15 -3.04
N THR A 72 8.22 2.44 -3.32
CA THR A 72 8.30 1.49 -4.44
C THR A 72 7.39 0.29 -4.22
N GLN A 73 7.32 -0.26 -3.01
CA GLN A 73 6.37 -1.31 -2.66
C GLN A 73 4.93 -0.83 -2.82
N ALA A 74 4.63 0.37 -2.33
CA ALA A 74 3.33 1.00 -2.52
C ALA A 74 2.97 1.09 -4.01
N ARG A 75 3.90 1.51 -4.88
CA ARG A 75 3.67 1.53 -6.34
C ARG A 75 3.25 0.17 -6.88
N SER A 76 3.94 -0.90 -6.47
CA SER A 76 3.61 -2.26 -6.90
C SER A 76 2.19 -2.62 -6.45
N SER A 77 1.88 -2.41 -5.18
CA SER A 77 0.56 -2.71 -4.62
C SER A 77 -0.57 -1.93 -5.29
N ILE A 78 -0.35 -0.64 -5.61
CA ILE A 78 -1.33 0.16 -6.36
C ILE A 78 -1.53 -0.40 -7.78
N LYS A 79 -0.45 -0.76 -8.49
CA LYS A 79 -0.57 -1.35 -9.83
C LYS A 79 -1.31 -2.70 -9.80
N ASP A 80 -1.00 -3.54 -8.82
CA ASP A 80 -1.68 -4.82 -8.63
C ASP A 80 -3.16 -4.60 -8.27
N GLY A 81 -3.47 -3.62 -7.43
CA GLY A 81 -4.84 -3.24 -7.10
C GLY A 81 -5.62 -2.73 -8.31
N LEU A 82 -5.00 -1.91 -9.18
CA LEU A 82 -5.63 -1.47 -10.44
C LEU A 82 -5.93 -2.65 -11.38
N ASN A 83 -5.03 -3.63 -11.47
CA ASN A 83 -5.26 -4.82 -12.29
C ASN A 83 -6.42 -5.69 -11.79
N ASN A 84 -6.70 -5.64 -10.48
CA ASN A 84 -7.71 -6.47 -9.82
C ASN A 84 -8.98 -5.69 -9.40
N VAL A 85 -9.07 -4.39 -9.72
CA VAL A 85 -10.10 -3.51 -9.14
C VAL A 85 -11.53 -3.98 -9.44
N PHE A 86 -11.78 -4.53 -10.63
CA PHE A 86 -13.10 -5.03 -11.01
C PHE A 86 -13.48 -6.31 -10.25
N SER A 87 -12.50 -7.19 -9.99
CA SER A 87 -12.69 -8.34 -9.10
C SER A 87 -13.00 -7.86 -7.69
N SER A 88 -12.23 -6.90 -7.14
CA SER A 88 -12.48 -6.32 -5.82
C SER A 88 -13.86 -5.67 -5.71
N ILE A 89 -14.32 -4.94 -6.75
CA ILE A 89 -15.67 -4.37 -6.80
C ILE A 89 -16.75 -5.46 -6.76
N THR A 90 -16.58 -6.52 -7.55
CA THR A 90 -17.55 -7.62 -7.62
C THR A 90 -17.59 -8.40 -6.31
N GLU A 91 -16.43 -8.83 -5.82
CA GLU A 91 -16.27 -9.61 -4.60
C GLU A 91 -16.80 -8.86 -3.38
N SER A 92 -16.44 -7.58 -3.23
CA SER A 92 -16.96 -6.76 -2.12
C SER A 92 -18.47 -6.56 -2.18
N SER A 93 -19.03 -6.39 -3.38
CA SER A 93 -20.49 -6.28 -3.56
C SER A 93 -21.19 -7.59 -3.18
N LEU A 94 -20.66 -8.75 -3.57
CA LEU A 94 -21.21 -10.04 -3.19
C LEU A 94 -21.15 -10.26 -1.68
N VAL A 95 -20.02 -9.94 -1.04
CA VAL A 95 -19.90 -10.06 0.42
C VAL A 95 -20.82 -9.10 1.15
N ASN A 96 -21.01 -7.86 0.69
CA ASN A 96 -21.99 -6.96 1.30
C ASN A 96 -23.42 -7.53 1.25
N ASN A 97 -23.77 -8.27 0.20
CA ASN A 97 -25.03 -9.01 0.11
C ASN A 97 -25.09 -10.15 1.13
N LEU A 98 -24.03 -10.95 1.26
CA LEU A 98 -23.95 -12.03 2.24
C LEU A 98 -24.05 -11.51 3.68
N ASP A 99 -23.37 -10.41 3.99
CA ASP A 99 -23.37 -9.78 5.31
C ASP A 99 -24.67 -9.00 5.60
N GLY A 100 -25.61 -8.91 4.65
CA GLY A 100 -26.84 -8.14 4.80
C GLY A 100 -26.62 -6.62 4.90
N THR A 101 -25.44 -6.13 4.49
CA THR A 101 -25.03 -4.71 4.54
C THR A 101 -25.27 -4.01 3.20
N ASN A 102 -26.31 -4.46 2.49
CA ASN A 102 -26.72 -3.95 1.19
C ASN A 102 -26.96 -2.45 1.22
N GLY A 103 -26.28 -1.73 0.33
CA GLY A 103 -26.30 -0.27 0.26
C GLY A 103 -25.12 0.42 0.96
N THR A 104 -24.28 -0.31 1.69
CA THR A 104 -22.99 0.22 2.16
C THR A 104 -21.89 -0.07 1.15
N CYS A 105 -20.96 0.87 0.95
CA CYS A 105 -19.75 0.67 0.15
C CYS A 105 -18.53 0.36 1.03
N SER A 106 -18.72 -0.04 2.29
CA SER A 106 -17.66 -0.11 3.30
C SER A 106 -16.49 -1.00 2.87
N ASN A 107 -16.78 -2.25 2.49
CA ASN A 107 -15.76 -3.20 2.05
C ASN A 107 -15.01 -2.70 0.80
N LEU A 108 -15.72 -2.08 -0.15
CA LEU A 108 -15.10 -1.53 -1.35
C LEU A 108 -14.18 -0.35 -1.02
N THR A 109 -14.66 0.60 -0.23
CA THR A 109 -13.88 1.77 0.21
C THR A 109 -12.62 1.33 0.94
N GLN A 110 -12.75 0.37 1.85
CA GLN A 110 -11.61 -0.13 2.63
C GLN A 110 -10.62 -0.96 1.79
N LEU A 111 -11.09 -1.69 0.76
CA LEU A 111 -10.23 -2.45 -0.15
C LEU A 111 -9.47 -1.59 -1.16
N THR A 112 -9.99 -0.40 -1.46
CA THR A 112 -9.49 0.45 -2.55
C THR A 112 -9.06 1.83 -2.06
N GLY A 113 -8.90 1.99 -0.73
CA GLY A 113 -8.50 3.24 -0.11
C GLY A 113 -7.15 3.72 -0.61
N SER A 114 -6.17 2.82 -0.71
CA SER A 114 -4.85 3.12 -1.26
C SER A 114 -4.91 3.56 -2.72
N LEU A 115 -5.79 2.96 -3.54
CA LEU A 115 -6.00 3.34 -4.94
C LEU A 115 -6.60 4.74 -5.09
N THR A 116 -7.34 5.19 -4.07
CA THR A 116 -8.14 6.43 -4.10
C THR A 116 -7.53 7.57 -3.28
N GLY A 117 -6.36 7.37 -2.68
CA GLY A 117 -5.59 8.45 -2.04
C GLY A 117 -5.38 8.32 -0.54
N GLU A 118 -5.77 7.22 0.10
CA GLU A 118 -5.64 7.08 1.57
C GLU A 118 -4.17 7.17 2.05
N ILE A 119 -3.21 6.84 1.19
CA ILE A 119 -1.77 6.96 1.51
C ILE A 119 -1.16 8.32 1.10
N ASP A 120 -1.90 9.19 0.40
CA ASP A 120 -1.35 10.41 -0.21
C ASP A 120 -0.83 11.40 0.84
N GLU A 121 -1.49 11.48 2.01
CA GLU A 121 -1.03 12.34 3.11
C GLU A 121 0.34 11.90 3.62
N SER A 122 0.55 10.59 3.83
CA SER A 122 1.84 10.05 4.26
C SER A 122 2.92 10.28 3.22
N LEU A 123 2.61 10.09 1.93
CA LEU A 123 3.52 10.38 0.82
C LEU A 123 3.92 11.86 0.77
N GLY A 124 2.95 12.76 0.97
CA GLY A 124 3.19 14.20 1.04
C GLY A 124 4.08 14.60 2.21
N LYS A 125 3.91 13.97 3.38
CA LYS A 125 4.78 14.20 4.54
C LYS A 125 6.21 13.67 4.31
N ILE A 126 6.37 12.50 3.67
CA ILE A 126 7.69 11.97 3.30
C ILE A 126 8.38 12.93 2.32
N LYS A 127 7.65 13.43 1.31
CA LYS A 127 8.15 14.44 0.36
C LYS A 127 8.62 15.70 1.10
N ALA A 128 7.82 16.23 2.02
CA ALA A 128 8.18 17.41 2.80
C ALA A 128 9.43 17.20 3.68
N VAL A 129 9.61 15.99 4.25
CA VAL A 129 10.83 15.62 4.96
C VAL A 129 12.04 15.64 4.02
N ALA A 130 11.92 15.03 2.83
CA ALA A 130 12.98 15.03 1.83
C ALA A 130 13.35 16.45 1.37
N THR A 131 12.38 17.30 1.05
CA THR A 131 12.61 18.72 0.73
C THR A 131 13.31 19.47 1.86
N SER A 132 12.90 19.23 3.11
CA SER A 132 13.53 19.88 4.27
C SER A 132 14.99 19.45 4.45
N LEU A 133 15.30 18.17 4.19
CA LEU A 133 16.68 17.67 4.21
C LEU A 133 17.54 18.34 3.15
N ILE A 134 17.02 18.50 1.91
CA ILE A 134 17.72 19.22 0.84
C ILE A 134 18.06 20.64 1.29
N ASN A 135 17.08 21.38 1.82
CA ASN A 135 17.27 22.74 2.29
C ASN A 135 18.32 22.84 3.41
N HIS A 136 18.29 21.92 4.38
CA HIS A 136 19.26 21.93 5.48
C HIS A 136 20.68 21.60 5.02
N VAL A 137 20.82 20.70 4.05
CA VAL A 137 22.11 20.42 3.41
C VAL A 137 22.61 21.68 2.69
N ASP A 138 21.77 22.34 1.89
CA ASP A 138 22.17 23.54 1.18
C ASP A 138 22.51 24.69 2.15
N ASP A 139 21.76 24.85 3.25
CA ASP A 139 22.07 25.82 4.31
C ASP A 139 23.45 25.55 4.93
N TYR A 140 23.79 24.29 5.19
CA TYR A 140 25.10 23.91 5.71
C TYR A 140 26.21 24.19 4.70
N LEU A 141 26.02 23.80 3.43
CA LEU A 141 27.00 24.04 2.36
C LEU A 141 27.22 25.53 2.08
N ASN A 142 26.22 26.38 2.36
CA ASN A 142 26.31 27.83 2.28
C ASN A 142 26.80 28.50 3.58
N ASN A 143 27.25 27.72 4.57
CA ASN A 143 27.71 28.18 5.89
C ASN A 143 26.66 28.98 6.68
N ILE A 144 25.36 28.74 6.43
CA ILE A 144 24.25 29.37 7.15
C ILE A 144 24.02 28.66 8.51
N ILE A 145 24.21 27.35 8.54
CA ILE A 145 24.16 26.53 9.76
C ILE A 145 25.46 25.76 9.96
N ASP A 146 25.78 25.46 11.22
CA ASP A 146 26.92 24.60 11.56
C ASP A 146 26.56 23.10 11.48
N GLU A 147 27.57 22.26 11.65
CA GLU A 147 27.47 20.80 11.62
C GLU A 147 26.51 20.27 12.70
N ILE A 148 26.61 20.77 13.93
CA ILE A 148 25.78 20.34 15.06
C ILE A 148 24.31 20.61 14.76
N LYS A 149 24.01 21.77 14.18
CA LYS A 149 22.67 22.17 13.80
C LYS A 149 22.15 21.32 12.65
N LEU A 150 22.98 21.04 11.63
CA LEU A 150 22.63 20.12 10.54
C LEU A 150 22.27 18.74 11.06
N GLU A 151 23.13 18.15 11.92
CA GLU A 151 22.92 16.81 12.46
C GLU A 151 21.64 16.74 13.32
N THR A 152 21.39 17.78 14.11
CA THR A 152 20.19 17.88 14.95
C THR A 152 18.91 17.94 14.10
N LEU A 153 18.87 18.83 13.10
CA LEU A 153 17.70 19.00 12.24
C LEU A 153 17.43 17.75 11.39
N THR A 154 18.49 17.19 10.80
CA THR A 154 18.41 15.96 10.00
C THR A 154 18.01 14.75 10.85
N GLY A 155 18.53 14.63 12.06
CA GLY A 155 18.13 13.60 13.01
C GLY A 155 16.63 13.68 13.38
N ALA A 156 16.11 14.89 13.59
CA ALA A 156 14.69 15.12 13.89
C ALA A 156 13.77 14.90 12.68
N LEU A 157 14.28 15.06 11.46
CA LEU A 157 13.54 14.81 10.22
C LEU A 157 13.50 13.32 9.88
N THR A 158 14.65 12.65 9.96
CA THR A 158 14.77 11.21 9.67
C THR A 158 13.95 10.36 10.64
N SER A 159 13.82 10.76 11.90
CA SER A 159 12.95 10.07 12.88
C SER A 159 11.46 10.13 12.53
N LYS A 160 11.03 11.04 11.65
CA LYS A 160 9.64 11.10 11.16
C LYS A 160 9.37 10.11 10.02
N LEU A 161 10.39 9.57 9.37
CA LEU A 161 10.20 8.69 8.21
C LEU A 161 9.63 7.33 8.63
N ASP A 162 10.10 6.74 9.73
CA ASP A 162 9.64 5.43 10.21
C ASP A 162 8.12 5.39 10.46
N PRO A 163 7.50 6.29 11.25
CA PRO A 163 6.05 6.25 11.46
C PRO A 163 5.24 6.52 10.18
N LEU A 164 5.79 7.27 9.22
CA LEU A 164 5.14 7.49 7.93
C LEU A 164 5.19 6.23 7.05
N ASN A 165 6.31 5.52 7.06
CA ASN A 165 6.45 4.23 6.38
C ASN A 165 5.52 3.18 6.99
N ASP A 166 5.39 3.17 8.31
CA ASP A 166 4.48 2.28 9.03
C ASP A 166 3.01 2.58 8.71
N ALA A 167 2.64 3.85 8.58
CA ALA A 167 1.28 4.25 8.19
C ALA A 167 0.91 3.72 6.80
N ILE A 168 1.80 3.86 5.82
CA ILE A 168 1.61 3.32 4.47
C ILE A 168 1.48 1.78 4.52
N THR A 169 2.39 1.12 5.22
CA THR A 169 2.41 -0.35 5.35
C THR A 169 1.16 -0.88 6.04
N THR A 170 0.63 -0.15 7.02
CA THR A 170 -0.59 -0.49 7.74
C THR A 170 -1.81 -0.48 6.83
N ILE A 171 -1.94 0.53 5.96
CA ILE A 171 -3.06 0.61 5.00
C ILE A 171 -3.06 -0.61 4.08
N PHE A 172 -1.93 -0.94 3.44
CA PHE A 172 -1.85 -2.12 2.58
C PHE A 172 -2.04 -3.45 3.34
N SER A 173 -1.70 -3.49 4.63
CA SER A 173 -1.94 -4.69 5.45
C SER A 173 -3.41 -4.87 5.78
N LYS A 174 -4.14 -3.77 6.06
CA LYS A 174 -5.60 -3.78 6.23
C LYS A 174 -6.31 -4.21 4.95
N GLU A 175 -5.92 -3.65 3.80
CA GLU A 175 -6.47 -4.03 2.50
C GLU A 175 -6.27 -5.51 2.18
N ARG A 176 -5.06 -6.04 2.42
CA ARG A 176 -4.77 -7.46 2.20
C ARG A 176 -5.56 -8.36 3.14
N ALA A 177 -5.67 -7.99 4.42
CA ALA A 177 -6.45 -8.75 5.40
C ALA A 177 -7.93 -8.80 4.99
N LEU A 178 -8.50 -7.65 4.61
CA LEU A 178 -9.88 -7.57 4.16
C LEU A 178 -10.11 -8.35 2.85
N SER A 179 -9.16 -8.32 1.91
CA SER A 179 -9.26 -9.12 0.68
C SER A 179 -9.27 -10.61 0.98
N ALA A 180 -8.45 -11.07 1.93
CA ALA A 180 -8.45 -12.47 2.36
C ALA A 180 -9.76 -12.87 3.05
N GLU A 181 -10.30 -12.01 3.91
CA GLU A 181 -11.60 -12.22 4.56
C GLU A 181 -12.72 -12.35 3.52
N ILE A 182 -12.78 -11.42 2.56
CA ILE A 182 -13.79 -11.42 1.50
C ILE A 182 -13.73 -12.70 0.67
N LYS A 183 -12.53 -13.13 0.26
CA LYS A 183 -12.35 -14.40 -0.46
C LYS A 183 -12.84 -15.60 0.35
N ASN A 184 -12.49 -15.66 1.63
CA ASN A 184 -12.92 -16.72 2.51
C ASN A 184 -14.45 -16.78 2.63
N LYS A 185 -15.12 -15.63 2.81
CA LYS A 185 -16.59 -15.56 2.86
C LYS A 185 -17.24 -16.07 1.57
N LEU A 186 -16.70 -15.69 0.40
CA LEU A 186 -17.22 -16.13 -0.89
C LEU A 186 -17.02 -17.64 -1.09
N GLU A 187 -15.85 -18.18 -0.75
CA GLU A 187 -15.58 -19.61 -0.81
C GLU A 187 -16.50 -20.41 0.12
N SER A 188 -16.68 -19.95 1.37
CA SER A 188 -17.58 -20.57 2.32
C SER A 188 -19.04 -20.53 1.86
N SER A 189 -19.51 -19.39 1.32
CA SER A 189 -20.87 -19.28 0.79
C SER A 189 -21.10 -20.20 -0.42
N SER A 190 -20.15 -20.24 -1.35
CA SER A 190 -20.22 -21.14 -2.50
C SER A 190 -20.22 -22.61 -2.09
N LEU A 191 -19.39 -22.98 -1.11
CA LEU A 191 -19.33 -24.34 -0.60
C LEU A 191 -20.63 -24.73 0.11
N ALA A 192 -21.20 -23.84 0.92
CA ALA A 192 -22.48 -24.07 1.59
C ALA A 192 -23.57 -24.40 0.57
N GLY A 193 -23.72 -23.58 -0.48
CA GLY A 193 -24.71 -23.84 -1.55
C GLY A 193 -24.47 -25.16 -2.28
N MET A 194 -23.21 -25.48 -2.59
CA MET A 194 -22.88 -26.78 -3.21
C MET A 194 -23.23 -27.96 -2.30
N ILE A 195 -22.98 -27.86 -1.00
CA ILE A 195 -23.32 -28.93 -0.05
C ILE A 195 -24.84 -29.10 0.03
N GLU A 196 -25.60 -28.01 0.10
CA GLU A 196 -27.07 -28.06 0.09
C GLU A 196 -27.60 -28.75 -1.18
N ASP A 197 -27.13 -28.34 -2.36
CA ASP A 197 -27.54 -28.94 -3.64
C ASP A 197 -27.20 -30.43 -3.73
N LEU A 198 -25.99 -30.80 -3.30
CA LEU A 198 -25.54 -32.20 -3.31
C LEU A 198 -26.26 -33.05 -2.25
N TRP A 199 -26.70 -32.46 -1.14
CA TRP A 199 -27.47 -33.15 -0.11
C TRP A 199 -28.88 -33.51 -0.57
N LEU A 200 -29.47 -32.68 -1.43
CA LEU A 200 -30.77 -32.92 -2.05
C LEU A 200 -30.70 -33.93 -3.21
N ASN A 201 -29.51 -34.18 -3.74
CA ASN A 201 -29.31 -35.14 -4.83
C ASN A 201 -29.20 -36.59 -4.31
N PRO A 202 -30.07 -37.52 -4.77
CA PRO A 202 -30.13 -38.89 -4.27
C PRO A 202 -28.87 -39.72 -4.53
N CYS A 203 -28.06 -39.34 -5.53
CA CYS A 203 -26.81 -40.04 -5.85
C CYS A 203 -25.65 -39.65 -4.91
N SER A 204 -25.60 -38.39 -4.48
CA SER A 204 -24.53 -37.87 -3.61
C SER A 204 -24.87 -37.94 -2.13
N LYS A 205 -26.16 -37.87 -1.74
CA LYS A 205 -26.59 -37.87 -0.35
C LYS A 205 -26.04 -39.05 0.48
N PRO A 206 -26.04 -40.32 0.02
CA PRO A 206 -25.52 -41.43 0.82
C PRO A 206 -24.02 -41.32 1.10
N LEU A 207 -23.27 -40.73 0.18
CA LEU A 207 -21.83 -40.48 0.35
C LEU A 207 -21.62 -39.32 1.33
N LEU A 208 -22.35 -38.22 1.18
CA LEU A 208 -22.26 -37.06 2.08
C LEU A 208 -22.69 -37.40 3.50
N ASP A 209 -23.68 -38.27 3.69
CA ASP A 209 -24.14 -38.68 5.02
C ASP A 209 -23.02 -39.34 5.85
N GLN A 210 -22.09 -40.02 5.18
CA GLN A 210 -20.92 -40.65 5.81
C GLN A 210 -19.75 -39.69 6.02
N LEU A 211 -19.59 -38.71 5.12
CA LEU A 211 -18.41 -37.84 5.08
C LEU A 211 -18.59 -36.51 5.80
N LEU A 212 -19.82 -36.00 5.89
CA LEU A 212 -20.09 -34.72 6.55
C LEU A 212 -20.09 -34.87 8.07
N PRO A 213 -19.48 -33.91 8.79
CA PRO A 213 -19.63 -33.75 10.23
C PRO A 213 -21.09 -33.67 10.67
N SER A 214 -21.39 -34.18 11.88
CA SER A 214 -22.78 -34.25 12.40
C SER A 214 -23.43 -32.88 12.57
N ASP A 215 -22.66 -31.89 13.04
CA ASP A 215 -23.08 -30.50 13.18
C ASP A 215 -23.48 -29.85 11.85
N LEU A 216 -22.78 -30.15 10.75
CA LEU A 216 -23.20 -29.68 9.42
C LEU A 216 -24.46 -30.40 8.92
N LYS A 217 -24.57 -31.71 9.15
CA LYS A 217 -25.75 -32.48 8.71
C LYS A 217 -27.04 -32.02 9.39
N GLU A 218 -26.97 -31.59 10.65
CA GLU A 218 -28.11 -31.04 11.40
C GLU A 218 -28.66 -29.73 10.80
N LEU A 219 -27.86 -29.04 9.98
CA LEU A 219 -28.24 -27.77 9.33
C LEU A 219 -28.80 -27.95 7.92
N LEU A 220 -28.69 -29.15 7.33
CA LEU A 220 -29.07 -29.39 5.93
C LEU A 220 -30.56 -29.75 5.79
N PRO A 221 -31.24 -29.27 4.74
CA PRO A 221 -32.68 -29.49 4.51
C PRO A 221 -33.06 -30.92 4.12
#